data_AF-A0A7G7GDW5-F1
#
_entry.id   AF-A0A7G7GDW5-F1
#
_cell.length_a   1.000
_cell.length_b   1.000
_cell.length_c   1.000
_cell.angle_alpha   90.00
_cell.angle_beta   90.00
_cell.angle_gamma   90.00
#
_symmetry.space_group_name_H-M   'P 1'
#
loop_
_entity.id
_entity.type
_entity.pdbx_description
1 polymer ?
#
loop_
_entity_poly.entity_id
_entity_poly.type
_entity_poly.pdbx_seq_one_letter_code
_entity_poly.pdbx_strand_id
1 'polypeptide(L)'
;MKSTFFALAFGIMAVSTGFAQIQNNNTAPTQENRTRATPEERANRQTAMMTETLGLSADQEAKVKALNLKRLTQIDAMRENREANEKVNRNQAKNIRENFNTELKSILTPEQFTKFEAEQGNMRGKRGKFNGARKRS
;
A
#
# COMPACT_ATOMS: atom_id res chain seq x y z
N MET A 1 5.55 -26.52 -23.44
CA MET A 1 6.72 -27.40 -23.21
C MET A 1 7.67 -26.65 -22.28
N LYS A 2 7.59 -26.94 -20.98
CA LYS A 2 8.70 -27.42 -20.11
C LYS A 2 9.92 -26.48 -20.03
N SER A 3 9.84 -25.48 -19.14
CA SER A 3 10.99 -24.67 -18.73
C SER A 3 11.76 -25.42 -17.64
N THR A 4 12.99 -25.82 -17.94
CA THR A 4 13.86 -26.65 -17.10
C THR A 4 14.52 -25.85 -15.97
N PHE A 5 14.44 -26.39 -14.77
CA PHE A 5 15.16 -25.95 -13.57
C PHE A 5 16.65 -26.32 -13.66
N PHE A 6 17.54 -25.40 -13.31
CA PHE A 6 18.95 -25.69 -12.99
C PHE A 6 19.17 -25.46 -11.50
N ALA A 7 19.53 -26.53 -10.79
CA ALA A 7 19.96 -26.55 -9.39
C ALA A 7 21.44 -26.97 -9.34
N LEU A 8 22.27 -26.20 -8.65
CA LEU A 8 23.65 -26.48 -8.20
C LEU A 8 24.03 -25.29 -7.28
N ALA A 9 24.62 -25.38 -6.09
CA ALA A 9 25.22 -26.46 -5.33
C ALA A 9 25.32 -26.05 -3.82
N PHE A 10 25.55 -27.05 -2.96
CA PHE A 10 26.09 -26.98 -1.59
C PHE A 10 27.23 -25.94 -1.44
N GLY A 11 27.49 -25.23 -0.34
CA GLY A 11 27.11 -25.32 1.06
C GLY A 11 28.37 -24.96 1.88
N ILE A 12 28.30 -24.03 2.85
CA ILE A 12 29.28 -23.95 3.95
C ILE A 12 28.53 -23.50 5.21
N MET A 13 28.46 -24.42 6.17
CA MET A 13 28.06 -24.20 7.55
C MET A 13 29.34 -23.85 8.33
N ALA A 14 29.38 -22.68 8.95
CA ALA A 14 30.38 -22.35 9.96
C ALA A 14 29.65 -22.07 11.28
N VAL A 15 29.83 -22.99 12.23
CA VAL A 15 29.40 -22.87 13.62
C VAL A 15 30.66 -22.73 14.47
N SER A 16 30.73 -21.71 15.33
CA SER A 16 31.07 -21.88 16.76
C SER A 16 31.21 -20.55 17.53
N THR A 17 30.55 -20.54 18.69
CA THR A 17 30.93 -19.94 20.00
C THR A 17 31.31 -18.45 20.01
N GLY A 18 30.59 -17.50 20.62
CA GLY A 18 29.82 -17.54 21.87
C GLY A 18 30.63 -16.84 22.97
N PHE A 19 30.28 -15.60 23.34
CA PHE A 19 30.35 -15.05 24.70
C PHE A 19 29.48 -13.79 24.79
N ALA A 20 28.66 -13.76 25.83
CA ALA A 20 27.82 -12.65 26.23
C ALA A 20 28.67 -11.40 26.53
N GLN A 21 28.32 -10.27 25.91
CA GLN A 21 28.38 -9.00 26.62
C GLN A 21 26.96 -8.48 26.76
N ILE A 22 26.44 -8.70 27.96
CA ILE A 22 25.32 -8.01 28.56
C ILE A 22 25.56 -6.50 28.40
N GLN A 23 24.70 -5.82 27.66
CA GLN A 23 24.28 -4.48 28.03
C GLN A 23 22.79 -4.54 28.34
N ASN A 24 22.53 -4.65 29.64
CA ASN A 24 21.27 -4.27 30.25
C ASN A 24 20.88 -2.88 29.75
N ASN A 25 19.76 -2.79 29.07
CA ASN A 25 18.91 -1.62 29.14
C ASN A 25 17.46 -2.11 29.11
N ASN A 26 16.78 -1.86 30.23
CA ASN A 26 15.34 -2.00 30.39
C ASN A 26 14.62 -1.44 29.16
N THR A 27 14.17 -2.33 28.27
CA THR A 27 13.24 -1.99 27.22
C THR A 27 12.08 -2.94 27.40
N ALA A 28 10.99 -2.43 27.98
CA ALA A 28 9.67 -3.05 27.87
C ALA A 28 9.46 -3.49 26.40
N PRO A 29 8.74 -4.60 26.12
CA PRO A 29 8.65 -5.13 24.76
C PRO A 29 7.98 -4.10 23.85
N THR A 30 8.79 -3.27 23.20
CA THR A 30 8.36 -2.33 22.19
C THR A 30 8.03 -3.16 20.96
N GLN A 31 6.78 -2.99 20.50
CA GLN A 31 6.21 -3.57 19.30
C GLN A 31 7.28 -3.81 18.23
N GLU A 32 7.51 -5.09 17.98
CA GLU A 32 8.28 -5.63 16.88
C GLU A 32 8.13 -4.76 15.63
N ASN A 33 9.28 -4.32 15.15
CA ASN A 33 9.53 -3.41 14.05
C ASN A 33 8.84 -3.91 12.75
N ARG A 34 7.53 -3.71 12.61
CA ARG A 34 6.83 -3.93 11.33
C ARG A 34 7.35 -2.86 10.37
N THR A 35 8.36 -3.22 9.60
CA THR A 35 8.84 -2.44 8.45
C THR A 35 7.63 -1.99 7.64
N ARG A 36 7.47 -0.67 7.51
CA ARG A 36 6.38 -0.11 6.71
C ARG A 36 6.56 -0.61 5.28
N ALA A 37 5.54 -1.27 4.74
CA ALA A 37 5.56 -1.74 3.37
C ALA A 37 5.89 -0.59 2.40
N THR A 38 6.73 -0.87 1.41
CA THR A 38 7.19 0.14 0.45
C THR A 38 6.01 0.68 -0.40
N PRO A 39 6.15 1.84 -1.06
CA PRO A 39 5.17 2.30 -2.05
C PRO A 39 4.88 1.26 -3.12
N GLU A 40 5.90 0.52 -3.57
CA GLU A 40 5.77 -0.49 -4.61
C GLU A 40 4.98 -1.72 -4.13
N GLU A 41 5.29 -2.26 -2.94
CA GLU A 41 4.53 -3.38 -2.36
C GLU A 41 3.07 -3.01 -2.12
N ARG A 42 2.80 -1.77 -1.71
CA ARG A 42 1.44 -1.26 -1.56
C ARG A 42 0.75 -1.08 -2.91
N ALA A 43 1.46 -0.61 -3.94
CA ALA A 43 0.92 -0.46 -5.29
C ALA A 43 0.54 -1.83 -5.87
N ASN A 44 1.43 -2.83 -5.75
CA ASN A 44 1.17 -4.21 -6.18
C ASN A 44 -0.08 -4.78 -5.51
N ARG A 45 -0.21 -4.65 -4.20
CA ARG A 45 -1.39 -5.14 -3.47
C ARG A 45 -2.68 -4.42 -3.88
N GLN A 46 -2.63 -3.09 -4.05
CA GLN A 46 -3.81 -2.33 -4.49
C GLN A 46 -4.23 -2.72 -5.90
N THR A 47 -3.27 -2.90 -6.81
CA THR A 47 -3.55 -3.34 -8.17
C THR A 47 -4.11 -4.76 -8.20
N ALA A 48 -3.57 -5.69 -7.40
CA ALA A 48 -4.09 -7.06 -7.31
C ALA A 48 -5.56 -7.06 -6.85
N MET A 49 -5.89 -6.28 -5.81
CA MET A 49 -7.27 -6.12 -5.36
C MET A 49 -8.16 -5.51 -6.44
N MET A 50 -7.71 -4.47 -7.13
CA MET A 50 -8.48 -3.86 -8.22
C MET A 50 -8.66 -4.82 -9.41
N THR A 51 -7.68 -5.68 -9.68
CA THR A 51 -7.75 -6.70 -10.73
C THR A 51 -8.81 -7.73 -10.42
N GLU A 52 -8.82 -8.22 -9.17
CA GLU A 52 -9.84 -9.17 -8.70
C GLU A 52 -11.24 -8.55 -8.67
N THR A 53 -11.37 -7.30 -8.18
CA THR A 53 -12.69 -6.68 -8.03
C THR A 53 -13.23 -6.15 -9.36
N LEU A 54 -12.41 -5.54 -10.21
CA LEU A 54 -12.86 -4.90 -11.44
C LEU A 54 -12.68 -5.78 -12.69
N GLY A 55 -11.96 -6.90 -12.58
CA GLY A 55 -11.64 -7.75 -13.73
C GLY A 55 -10.75 -7.02 -14.73
N LEU A 56 -9.62 -6.48 -14.28
CA LEU A 56 -8.70 -5.73 -15.14
C LEU A 56 -8.01 -6.66 -16.16
N SER A 57 -7.82 -6.18 -17.39
CA SER A 57 -6.94 -6.84 -18.35
C SER A 57 -5.46 -6.63 -17.97
N ALA A 58 -4.54 -7.41 -18.55
CA ALA A 58 -3.10 -7.26 -18.30
C ALA A 58 -2.58 -5.84 -18.62
N ASP A 59 -3.07 -5.24 -19.71
CA ASP A 59 -2.69 -3.87 -20.09
C ASP A 59 -3.24 -2.83 -19.11
N GLN A 60 -4.46 -3.04 -18.60
CA GLN A 60 -5.05 -2.17 -17.58
C GLN A 60 -4.32 -2.33 -16.24
N GLU A 61 -3.99 -3.55 -15.85
CA GLU A 61 -3.26 -3.87 -14.63
C GLU A 61 -1.91 -3.13 -14.58
N ALA A 62 -1.13 -3.18 -15.66
CA ALA A 62 0.15 -2.49 -15.75
C ALA A 62 0.00 -0.96 -15.58
N LYS A 63 -0.99 -0.36 -16.25
CA LYS A 63 -1.29 1.09 -16.15
C LYS A 63 -1.78 1.47 -14.74
N VAL A 64 -2.66 0.65 -14.17
CA VAL A 64 -3.19 0.86 -12.80
C VAL A 64 -2.08 0.73 -11.75
N LYS A 65 -1.15 -0.23 -11.91
CA LYS A 65 0.03 -0.35 -11.03
C LYS A 65 0.90 0.91 -11.07
N ALA A 66 1.24 1.40 -12.26
CA ALA A 66 2.00 2.63 -12.40
C ALA A 66 1.29 3.82 -11.75
N LEU A 67 -0.02 3.93 -11.96
CA LEU A 67 -0.85 4.98 -11.37
C LEU A 67 -0.93 4.87 -9.83
N ASN A 68 -1.09 3.67 -9.29
CA ASN A 68 -1.09 3.41 -7.85
C ASN A 68 0.25 3.77 -7.21
N LEU A 69 1.37 3.41 -7.86
CA LEU A 69 2.71 3.76 -7.41
C LEU A 69 2.88 5.29 -7.36
N LYS A 70 2.57 6.00 -8.44
CA LYS A 70 2.61 7.47 -8.50
C LYS A 70 1.81 8.10 -7.35
N ARG A 71 0.58 7.64 -7.14
CA ARG A 71 -0.27 8.13 -6.04
C ARG A 71 0.36 7.90 -4.68
N LEU A 72 0.87 6.69 -4.43
CA LEU A 72 1.43 6.32 -3.12
C LEU A 72 2.71 7.10 -2.82
N THR A 73 3.58 7.31 -3.81
CA THR A 73 4.77 8.16 -3.68
C THR A 73 4.39 9.61 -3.33
N GLN A 74 3.38 10.17 -3.99
CA GLN A 74 2.88 11.53 -3.67
C GLN A 74 2.32 11.62 -2.25
N ILE A 75 1.59 10.61 -1.80
CA ILE A 75 1.04 10.56 -0.44
C ILE A 75 2.15 10.47 0.60
N ASP A 76 3.18 9.66 0.36
CA ASP A 76 4.29 9.52 1.28
C ASP A 76 5.10 10.81 1.36
N ALA A 77 5.43 11.44 0.23
CA ALA A 77 6.10 12.74 0.20
C ALA A 77 5.29 13.83 0.94
N MET A 78 3.95 13.84 0.76
CA MET A 78 3.06 14.73 1.50
C MET A 78 3.11 14.47 3.03
N ARG A 79 3.21 13.21 3.45
CA ARG A 79 3.28 12.83 4.88
C ARG A 79 4.63 13.12 5.51
N GLU A 80 5.70 13.05 4.73
CA GLU A 80 7.05 13.38 5.19
C GLU A 80 7.24 14.89 5.38
N ASN A 81 6.45 15.70 4.68
CA ASN A 81 6.42 17.15 4.88
C ASN A 81 5.77 17.51 6.23
N ARG A 82 6.61 17.57 7.28
CA ARG A 82 6.21 17.91 8.65
C ARG A 82 5.82 19.37 8.85
N GLU A 83 6.15 20.24 7.90
CA GLU A 83 5.91 21.69 7.98
C GLU A 83 4.50 22.08 7.51
N ALA A 84 3.83 21.21 6.74
CA ALA A 84 2.50 21.47 6.24
C ALA A 84 1.43 21.31 7.34
N ASN A 85 0.67 22.37 7.59
CA ASN A 85 -0.50 22.31 8.48
C ASN A 85 -1.57 21.34 7.93
N GLU A 86 -2.37 20.75 8.82
CA GLU A 86 -3.42 19.76 8.53
C GLU A 86 -4.35 20.18 7.38
N LYS A 87 -4.70 21.48 7.26
CA LYS A 87 -5.53 21.98 6.15
C LYS A 87 -4.84 21.84 4.79
N VAL A 88 -3.55 22.14 4.71
CA VAL A 88 -2.75 22.01 3.48
C VAL A 88 -2.65 20.55 3.07
N ASN A 89 -2.31 19.67 4.03
CA ASN A 89 -2.25 18.23 3.79
C ASN A 89 -3.60 17.66 3.34
N ARG A 90 -4.73 18.14 3.88
CA ARG A 90 -6.07 17.73 3.43
C ARG A 90 -6.34 18.14 1.98
N ASN A 91 -5.99 19.36 1.60
CA ASN A 91 -6.18 19.83 0.23
C ASN A 91 -5.28 19.07 -0.75
N GLN A 92 -4.01 18.85 -0.40
CA GLN A 92 -3.09 18.05 -1.22
C GLN A 92 -3.58 16.60 -1.38
N ALA A 93 -4.03 15.97 -0.30
CA ALA A 93 -4.61 14.63 -0.37
C ALA A 93 -5.86 14.57 -1.25
N LYS A 94 -6.71 15.61 -1.22
CA LYS A 94 -7.88 15.73 -2.10
C LYS A 94 -7.45 15.82 -3.57
N ASN A 95 -6.50 16.69 -3.89
CA ASN A 95 -5.99 16.85 -5.25
C ASN A 95 -5.35 15.57 -5.79
N ILE A 96 -4.54 14.88 -4.97
CA ILE A 96 -3.94 13.57 -5.33
C ILE A 96 -5.05 12.56 -5.65
N ARG A 97 -6.13 12.52 -4.85
CA ARG A 97 -7.27 11.62 -5.08
C ARG A 97 -8.01 11.96 -6.36
N GLU A 98 -8.27 13.24 -6.63
CA GLU A 98 -8.97 13.68 -7.83
C GLU A 98 -8.18 13.37 -9.09
N ASN A 99 -6.88 13.68 -9.11
CA ASN A 99 -5.99 13.35 -10.22
C ASN A 99 -5.94 11.84 -10.47
N PHE A 100 -5.82 11.04 -9.39
CA PHE A 100 -5.88 9.58 -9.51
C PHE A 100 -7.18 9.10 -10.14
N ASN A 101 -8.33 9.61 -9.70
CA ASN A 101 -9.63 9.22 -10.24
C ASN A 101 -9.77 9.60 -11.72
N THR A 102 -9.31 10.79 -12.10
CA THR A 102 -9.31 11.25 -13.49
C THR A 102 -8.45 10.36 -14.38
N GLU A 103 -7.20 10.09 -13.99
CA GLU A 103 -6.30 9.20 -14.74
C GLU A 103 -6.84 7.75 -14.78
N LEU A 104 -7.43 7.27 -13.69
CA LEU A 104 -8.02 5.94 -13.62
C LEU A 104 -9.21 5.78 -14.57
N LYS A 105 -10.07 6.80 -14.69
CA LYS A 105 -11.23 6.79 -15.59
C LYS A 105 -10.82 6.61 -17.05
N SER A 106 -9.64 7.10 -17.43
CA SER A 106 -9.08 6.93 -18.79
C SER A 106 -8.56 5.51 -19.05
N ILE A 107 -8.24 4.75 -18.01
CA ILE A 107 -7.67 3.39 -18.11
C ILE A 107 -8.77 2.33 -18.05
N LEU A 108 -9.80 2.57 -17.24
CA LEU A 108 -10.89 1.64 -17.01
C LEU A 108 -12.00 1.79 -18.05
N THR A 109 -12.78 0.72 -18.26
CA THR A 109 -14.04 0.83 -18.97
C THR A 109 -15.09 1.57 -18.11
N PRO A 110 -16.16 2.12 -18.71
CA PRO A 110 -17.22 2.78 -17.95
C PRO A 110 -17.85 1.90 -16.85
N GLU A 111 -18.03 0.61 -17.14
CA GLU A 111 -18.59 -0.38 -16.20
C GLU A 111 -17.63 -0.63 -15.02
N GLN A 112 -16.35 -0.83 -15.31
CA GLN A 112 -15.31 -1.00 -14.29
C GLN A 112 -15.18 0.23 -13.40
N PHE A 113 -15.22 1.43 -13.99
CA PHE A 113 -15.15 2.69 -13.24
C PHE A 113 -16.37 2.87 -12.32
N THR A 114 -17.56 2.53 -12.80
CA THR A 114 -18.80 2.57 -11.99
C THR A 114 -18.71 1.62 -10.80
N LYS A 115 -18.20 0.40 -11.01
CA LYS A 115 -17.96 -0.56 -9.91
C LYS A 115 -16.94 -0.03 -8.90
N PHE A 116 -15.85 0.57 -9.38
CA PHE A 116 -14.86 1.21 -8.54
C PHE A 116 -15.46 2.33 -7.67
N GLU A 117 -16.30 3.19 -8.23
CA GLU A 117 -16.96 4.27 -7.48
C GLU A 117 -17.91 3.73 -6.41
N ALA A 118 -18.67 2.68 -6.72
CA ALA A 118 -19.53 2.00 -5.76
C ALA A 118 -18.73 1.41 -4.58
N GLU A 119 -17.60 0.77 -4.85
CA GLU A 119 -16.70 0.25 -3.80
C GLU A 119 -16.12 1.37 -2.93
N GLN A 120 -15.71 2.48 -3.54
CA GLN A 120 -15.23 3.65 -2.81
C GLN A 120 -16.30 4.27 -1.90
N GLY A 121 -17.54 4.35 -2.39
CA GLY A 121 -18.70 4.81 -1.61
C GLY A 121 -18.98 3.92 -0.40
N ASN A 122 -18.97 2.61 -0.59
CA ASN A 122 -19.18 1.63 0.48
C ASN A 122 -18.10 1.70 1.56
N MET A 123 -16.84 1.90 1.19
CA MET A 123 -15.75 2.09 2.15
C MET A 123 -15.88 3.39 2.96
N ARG A 124 -16.38 4.47 2.34
CA ARG A 124 -16.66 5.74 3.04
C ARG A 124 -17.80 5.59 4.05
N GLY A 125 -18.88 4.90 3.68
CA GLY A 125 -20.02 4.64 4.56
C GLY A 125 -19.64 3.80 5.79
N LYS A 126 -18.81 2.75 5.61
CA LYS A 126 -18.32 1.90 6.71
C LYS A 126 -17.40 2.66 7.68
N ARG A 127 -16.53 3.54 7.17
CA ARG A 127 -15.66 4.40 8.01
C ARG A 127 -16.46 5.40 8.85
N GLY A 128 -17.54 5.97 8.31
CA GLY A 128 -18.42 6.88 9.04
C GLY A 128 -19.12 6.23 10.24
N LYS A 129 -19.64 5.01 10.07
CA LYS A 129 -20.28 4.24 11.16
C LYS A 129 -19.31 3.88 12.29
N PHE A 130 -18.08 3.53 11.94
CA PHE A 130 -17.07 3.14 12.93
C PHE A 130 -16.59 4.33 13.78
N ASN A 131 -16.38 5.51 13.17
CA ASN A 131 -15.98 6.72 13.91
C ASN A 131 -17.08 7.23 14.86
N GLY A 132 -18.35 6.99 14.54
CA GLY A 132 -19.48 7.29 15.42
C GLY A 132 -19.53 6.42 16.68
N ALA A 133 -19.11 5.15 16.58
CA ALA A 133 -19.09 4.22 17.71
C ALA A 133 -17.96 4.54 18.72
N ARG A 134 -16.75 4.88 18.25
CA ARG A 134 -15.62 5.28 19.12
C ARG A 134 -15.80 6.58 19.89
N LYS A 135 -16.69 7.48 19.43
CA LYS A 135 -16.99 8.75 20.11
C LYS A 135 -18.04 8.61 21.23
N ARG A 136 -18.69 7.45 21.34
CA ARG A 136 -19.80 7.19 22.29
C ARG A 136 -19.45 6.18 23.38
N SER A 137 -18.22 5.66 23.39
CA SER A 137 -17.62 4.85 24.47
C SER A 137 -16.66 5.72 25.27
#